data_AF-A0A918H3L9-F1
#
_entry.id   AF-A0A918H3L9-F1
#
_cell.length_a   1.000
_cell.length_b   1.000
_cell.length_c   1.000
_cell.angle_alpha   90.00
_cell.angle_beta   90.00
_cell.angle_gamma   90.00
#
_symmetry.space_group_name_H-M   'P 1'
#
loop_
_entity.id
_entity.type
_entity.pdbx_description
1 polymer ?
#
loop_
_entity_poly.entity_id
_entity_poly.type
_entity_poly.pdbx_seq_one_letter_code
_entity_poly.pdbx_strand_id
1 'polypeptide(L)'
;MSTGSGGVLRLPAAAIPEGCRPWDGEDARQWARALPPRGVPVRAQTWMFLGLPLMAVGGAGLLGESTGLPAWGAALAALPVVWAVLRPEAARILAPVAVVVVLVLGGVPWAPRLGLAAALTVLWALALLRLAAQGPQREAALAAAQGVTVPLPEAAGGRPERGTFLFGWGLVVAVAGGAVYATAGLWDTPGDRQGAPAAGWCLAGLGLTVLLTAALARHRAAGLRGAPVPVLRVLVRENADVDTEVYAADDVTARRPLFTVATRELDEDGDDGDDGDDGDDEDTSDDADDEQELRDLLDRIDEERTGPLREAVLYGVPHDGAEVVFLAAAEEDGEPPVVEVGVGSVRPVTEWTLRRRDAKRRSGEAREAGYEERRLAAADRVRDETASGAVKIRRWRAGWPDWLAVLVALAYAAHFWEDTGWWRYFFGFGLTLIAALLLPRRLAWRVTADSEGLWFNGFREARQLPWDQIRVVRTSGAELKVDAKRASFDEWTVHTPRWRWLERRLGVMHPYERTAAEITAMWRNPELRPLGVSDARQRGRAVWPLGVVIGVVGAAAVTFLP
;
A
#
# COMPACT_ATOMS: atom_id res chain seq x y z
N MET A 1 -2.75 -27.86 6.91
CA MET A 1 -3.95 -27.98 7.77
C MET A 1 -3.47 -27.95 9.22
N SER A 2 -3.48 -26.77 9.82
CA SER A 2 -3.63 -26.56 11.26
C SER A 2 -4.65 -25.44 11.38
N THR A 3 -5.92 -25.82 11.55
CA THR A 3 -6.92 -24.92 12.13
C THR A 3 -6.67 -24.95 13.64
N GLY A 4 -5.55 -24.36 14.07
CA GLY A 4 -5.19 -24.21 15.47
C GLY A 4 -6.07 -23.13 16.09
N SER A 5 -7.03 -23.57 16.90
CA SER A 5 -7.78 -22.82 17.92
C SER A 5 -7.90 -21.29 17.73
N GLY A 6 -9.10 -20.83 17.36
CA GLY A 6 -9.50 -19.41 17.43
C GLY A 6 -9.66 -18.86 18.86
N GLY A 7 -8.72 -19.20 19.76
CA GLY A 7 -8.59 -18.70 21.11
C GLY A 7 -7.51 -17.60 21.17
N VAL A 8 -7.53 -16.84 22.26
CA VAL A 8 -6.48 -15.85 22.56
C VAL A 8 -5.25 -16.59 23.06
N LEU A 9 -4.09 -16.40 22.41
CA LEU A 9 -2.80 -16.85 22.92
C LEU A 9 -2.43 -16.03 24.15
N ARG A 10 -2.13 -16.70 25.26
CA ARG A 10 -2.01 -16.08 26.58
C ARG A 10 -0.56 -15.79 26.91
N LEU A 11 -0.33 -14.60 27.45
CA LEU A 11 0.98 -14.24 27.97
C LEU A 11 1.22 -14.99 29.29
N PRO A 12 2.41 -15.58 29.52
CA PRO A 12 2.73 -16.21 30.79
C PRO A 12 2.56 -15.22 31.95
N ALA A 13 1.97 -15.67 33.07
CA ALA A 13 1.70 -14.80 34.21
C ALA A 13 2.96 -14.13 34.78
N ALA A 14 4.12 -14.77 34.66
CA ALA A 14 5.42 -14.24 35.08
C ALA A 14 5.90 -13.05 34.22
N ALA A 15 5.42 -12.94 32.97
CA ALA A 15 5.76 -11.85 32.06
C ALA A 15 4.83 -10.63 32.23
N ILE A 16 3.74 -10.74 33.00
CA ILE A 16 2.82 -9.64 33.28
C ILE A 16 3.33 -8.87 34.51
N PRO A 17 3.67 -7.57 34.39
CA PRO A 17 4.11 -6.79 35.54
C PRO A 17 3.06 -6.72 36.65
N GLU A 18 3.51 -6.69 37.90
CA GLU A 18 2.61 -6.60 39.05
C GLU A 18 1.72 -5.34 38.97
N GLY A 19 0.43 -5.53 39.20
CA GLY A 19 -0.56 -4.44 39.14
C GLY A 19 -0.97 -4.01 37.73
N CYS A 20 -0.39 -4.60 36.66
CA CYS A 20 -0.79 -4.32 35.28
C CYS A 20 -2.28 -4.64 35.07
N ARG A 21 -3.05 -3.62 34.68
CA ARG A 21 -4.50 -3.74 34.53
C ARG A 21 -4.89 -4.10 33.09
N PRO A 22 -5.93 -4.93 32.91
CA PRO A 22 -6.56 -5.07 31.60
C PRO A 22 -7.14 -3.73 31.15
N TRP A 23 -6.80 -3.31 29.94
CA TRP A 23 -7.47 -2.19 29.29
C TRP A 23 -8.84 -2.67 28.84
N ASP A 24 -9.86 -2.43 29.65
CA ASP A 24 -11.20 -2.92 29.40
C ASP A 24 -11.93 -2.13 28.32
N GLY A 25 -13.06 -2.66 27.86
CA GLY A 25 -13.85 -2.04 26.81
C GLY A 25 -14.48 -0.70 27.22
N GLU A 26 -14.59 -0.38 28.52
CA GLU A 26 -15.12 0.91 28.98
C GLU A 26 -14.08 2.02 28.90
N ASP A 27 -12.89 1.77 29.44
CA ASP A 27 -11.72 2.62 29.35
C ASP A 27 -11.32 2.83 27.88
N ALA A 28 -11.36 1.77 27.08
CA ALA A 28 -11.11 1.84 25.64
C ALA A 28 -12.15 2.71 24.91
N ARG A 29 -13.43 2.66 25.31
CA ARG A 29 -14.48 3.55 24.78
C ARG A 29 -14.25 5.00 25.22
N GLN A 30 -13.82 5.24 26.45
CA GLN A 30 -13.49 6.58 26.92
C GLN A 30 -12.33 7.17 26.12
N TRP A 31 -11.28 6.40 25.88
CA TRP A 31 -10.17 6.79 25.02
C TRP A 31 -10.61 7.06 23.57
N ALA A 32 -11.49 6.21 23.01
CA ALA A 32 -12.00 6.40 21.66
C ALA A 32 -12.91 7.66 21.52
N ARG A 33 -13.60 8.09 22.59
CA ARG A 33 -14.38 9.34 22.58
C ARG A 33 -13.50 10.59 22.50
N ALA A 34 -12.23 10.49 22.89
CA ALA A 34 -11.25 11.57 22.77
C ALA A 34 -10.67 11.72 21.36
N LEU A 35 -11.08 10.88 20.39
CA LEU A 35 -10.65 10.97 19.00
C LEU A 35 -11.09 12.29 18.34
N PRO A 36 -10.32 12.81 17.38
CA PRO A 36 -10.70 14.01 16.66
C PRO A 36 -12.00 13.79 15.84
N PRO A 37 -12.72 14.87 15.52
CA PRO A 37 -14.01 14.79 14.82
C PRO A 37 -13.88 14.15 13.42
N ARG A 38 -15.03 13.71 12.91
CA ARG A 38 -15.12 13.09 11.57
C ARG A 38 -14.54 14.02 10.51
N GLY A 39 -13.62 13.49 9.70
CA GLY A 39 -12.97 14.21 8.60
C GLY A 39 -11.54 14.68 8.90
N VAL A 40 -11.08 14.62 10.15
CA VAL A 40 -9.67 14.86 10.46
C VAL A 40 -8.84 13.63 10.03
N PRO A 41 -7.81 13.80 9.19
CA PRO A 41 -6.99 12.69 8.74
C PRO A 41 -6.05 12.23 9.86
N VAL A 42 -6.41 11.15 10.55
CA VAL A 42 -5.59 10.52 11.60
C VAL A 42 -4.69 9.41 11.01
N ARG A 43 -5.19 8.69 10.00
CA ARG A 43 -4.47 7.60 9.34
C ARG A 43 -4.15 7.97 7.89
N ALA A 44 -2.86 8.09 7.59
CA ALA A 44 -2.38 8.08 6.21
C ALA A 44 -2.42 6.64 5.69
N GLN A 45 -3.11 6.40 4.58
CA GLN A 45 -3.01 5.13 3.87
C GLN A 45 -1.65 5.05 3.16
N THR A 46 -1.12 3.85 2.90
CA THR A 46 0.21 3.65 2.28
C THR A 46 0.38 4.46 0.99
N TRP A 47 -0.64 4.48 0.13
CA TRP A 47 -0.62 5.28 -1.11
C TRP A 47 -0.48 6.79 -0.88
N MET A 48 -0.91 7.32 0.28
CA MET A 48 -0.80 8.74 0.60
C MET A 48 0.64 9.16 0.87
N PHE A 49 1.52 8.24 1.27
CA PHE A 49 2.95 8.52 1.43
C PHE A 49 3.66 8.78 0.10
N LEU A 50 3.11 8.30 -1.02
CA LEU A 50 3.61 8.61 -2.36
C LEU A 50 2.77 9.71 -3.03
N GLY A 51 1.45 9.61 -2.93
CA GLY A 51 0.51 10.52 -3.59
C GLY A 51 0.56 11.95 -3.06
N LEU A 52 0.65 12.16 -1.74
CA LEU A 52 0.67 13.53 -1.18
C LEU A 52 1.97 14.27 -1.52
N PRO A 53 3.17 13.68 -1.38
CA PRO A 53 4.40 14.33 -1.85
C PRO A 53 4.37 14.69 -3.33
N LEU A 54 3.92 13.78 -4.20
CA LEU A 54 3.81 14.05 -5.64
C LEU A 54 2.83 15.18 -5.93
N MET A 55 1.65 15.17 -5.28
CA MET A 55 0.68 16.26 -5.37
C MET A 55 1.23 17.60 -4.87
N ALA A 56 2.04 17.60 -3.80
CA ALA A 56 2.65 18.81 -3.27
C ALA A 56 3.75 19.35 -4.18
N VAL A 57 4.58 18.49 -4.77
CA VAL A 57 5.62 18.90 -5.72
C VAL A 57 4.99 19.44 -7.01
N GLY A 58 4.04 18.70 -7.60
CA GLY A 58 3.30 19.17 -8.78
C GLY A 58 2.48 20.43 -8.51
N GLY A 59 1.82 20.50 -7.36
CA GLY A 59 1.09 21.68 -6.91
C GLY A 59 2.00 22.90 -6.69
N ALA A 60 3.21 22.72 -6.15
CA ALA A 60 4.19 23.79 -6.01
C ALA A 60 4.66 24.31 -7.37
N GLY A 61 4.93 23.43 -8.34
CA GLY A 61 5.28 23.81 -9.71
C GLY A 61 4.18 24.65 -10.36
N LEU A 62 2.94 24.13 -10.34
CA LEU A 62 1.76 24.83 -10.88
C LEU A 62 1.51 26.17 -10.18
N LEU A 63 1.67 26.24 -8.86
CA LEU A 63 1.54 27.50 -8.12
C LEU A 63 2.65 28.48 -8.51
N GLY A 64 3.88 28.03 -8.67
CA GLY A 64 5.01 28.86 -9.12
C GLY A 64 4.71 29.52 -10.47
N GLU A 65 4.21 28.74 -11.44
CA GLU A 65 3.87 29.24 -12.77
C GLU A 65 2.64 30.16 -12.78
N SER A 66 1.58 29.78 -12.07
CA SER A 66 0.28 30.45 -12.18
C SER A 66 0.11 31.64 -11.25
N THR A 67 0.87 31.71 -10.16
CA THR A 67 0.58 32.68 -9.09
C THR A 67 1.53 33.86 -8.97
N GLY A 68 2.67 33.82 -9.67
CA GLY A 68 3.74 34.79 -9.51
C GLY A 68 4.35 34.80 -8.10
N LEU A 69 4.07 33.78 -7.29
CA LEU A 69 4.74 33.59 -6.02
C LEU A 69 6.21 33.27 -6.26
N PRO A 70 7.12 33.74 -5.39
CA PRO A 70 8.49 33.24 -5.44
C PRO A 70 8.49 31.73 -5.22
N ALA A 71 9.45 31.02 -5.82
CA ALA A 71 9.52 29.56 -5.80
C ALA A 71 9.40 28.94 -4.39
N TRP A 72 10.06 29.53 -3.40
CA TRP A 72 9.97 29.09 -1.99
C TRP A 72 8.58 29.32 -1.39
N GLY A 73 7.87 30.37 -1.82
CA GLY A 73 6.52 30.70 -1.36
C GLY A 73 5.48 29.74 -1.94
N ALA A 74 5.63 29.36 -3.21
CA ALA A 74 4.81 28.33 -3.84
C ALA A 74 5.01 26.95 -3.17
N ALA A 75 6.25 26.58 -2.87
CA ALA A 75 6.56 25.38 -2.09
C ALA A 75 5.92 25.43 -0.69
N LEU A 76 6.04 26.56 0.02
CA LEU A 76 5.46 26.75 1.35
C LEU A 76 3.92 26.69 1.34
N ALA A 77 3.27 27.07 0.24
CA ALA A 77 1.82 26.96 0.08
C ALA A 77 1.36 25.52 -0.24
N ALA A 78 2.20 24.69 -0.84
CA ALA A 78 1.86 23.30 -1.19
C ALA A 78 2.10 22.32 -0.03
N LEU A 79 3.19 22.48 0.72
CA LEU A 79 3.60 21.58 1.81
C LEU A 79 2.56 21.35 2.94
N PRO A 80 1.69 22.33 3.31
CA PRO A 80 0.65 22.12 4.31
C PRO A 80 -0.30 20.97 4.01
N VAL A 81 -0.49 20.59 2.74
CA VAL A 81 -1.27 19.41 2.35
C VAL A 81 -0.64 18.13 2.91
N VAL A 82 0.68 18.05 2.89
CA VAL A 82 1.45 16.93 3.45
C VAL A 82 1.51 17.03 4.98
N TRP A 83 1.77 18.22 5.52
CA TRP A 83 1.92 18.42 6.96
C TRP A 83 0.62 18.17 7.72
N ALA A 84 -0.54 18.62 7.23
CA ALA A 84 -1.81 18.38 7.91
C ALA A 84 -2.09 16.88 8.14
N VAL A 85 -1.58 16.00 7.27
CA VAL A 85 -1.77 14.56 7.33
C VAL A 85 -0.61 13.83 8.01
N LEU A 86 0.64 14.19 7.68
CA LEU A 86 1.81 13.46 8.14
C LEU A 86 2.45 14.11 9.37
N ARG A 87 2.45 15.44 9.48
CA ARG A 87 3.14 16.20 10.53
C ARG A 87 2.35 17.43 10.99
N PRO A 88 1.24 17.23 11.74
CA PRO A 88 0.41 18.34 12.18
C PRO A 88 1.18 19.35 13.06
N GLU A 89 2.29 18.92 13.70
CA GLU A 89 3.19 19.78 14.46
C GLU A 89 3.86 20.85 13.58
N ALA A 90 4.30 20.47 12.37
CA ALA A 90 4.85 21.41 11.39
C ALA A 90 3.75 22.32 10.83
N ALA A 91 2.58 21.75 10.52
CA ALA A 91 1.43 22.52 10.02
C ALA A 91 0.99 23.61 11.02
N ARG A 92 1.01 23.32 12.32
CA ARG A 92 0.65 24.27 13.38
C ARG A 92 1.45 25.57 13.29
N ILE A 93 2.74 25.48 12.96
CA ILE A 93 3.69 26.60 12.94
C ILE A 93 3.76 27.23 11.55
N LEU A 94 3.88 26.42 10.49
CA LEU A 94 4.22 26.90 9.15
C LEU A 94 3.00 27.21 8.27
N ALA A 95 1.83 26.62 8.52
CA ALA A 95 0.61 26.96 7.77
C ALA A 95 0.18 28.44 7.90
N PRO A 96 0.19 29.09 9.09
CA PRO A 96 -0.14 30.52 9.16
C PRO A 96 0.88 31.39 8.41
N VAL A 97 2.16 31.00 8.39
CA VAL A 97 3.18 31.67 7.58
C VAL A 97 2.85 31.53 6.08
N ALA A 98 2.45 30.33 5.63
CA ALA A 98 2.02 30.10 4.26
C ALA A 98 0.81 30.99 3.88
N VAL A 99 -0.17 31.14 4.78
CA VAL A 99 -1.33 32.02 4.57
C VAL A 99 -0.87 33.47 4.37
N VAL A 100 0.00 33.98 5.23
CA VAL A 100 0.53 35.35 5.12
C VAL A 100 1.30 35.54 3.81
N VAL A 101 2.14 34.58 3.44
CA VAL A 101 2.92 34.61 2.19
C VAL A 101 2.00 34.67 0.97
N VAL A 102 0.96 33.84 0.92
CA VAL A 102 -0.03 33.85 -0.18
C VAL A 102 -0.76 35.19 -0.26
N LEU A 103 -1.15 35.76 0.88
CA LEU A 103 -1.89 37.02 0.91
C LEU A 103 -1.04 38.23 0.50
N VAL A 104 0.22 38.27 0.94
CA VAL A 104 1.13 39.42 0.76
C VAL A 104 1.91 39.36 -0.55
N LEU A 105 2.43 38.18 -0.93
CA LEU A 105 3.36 38.04 -2.05
C LEU A 105 2.71 37.48 -3.33
N GLY A 106 1.44 37.05 -3.29
CA GLY A 106 0.75 36.55 -4.47
C GLY A 106 0.53 37.63 -5.53
N GLY A 107 0.88 37.36 -6.78
CA GLY A 107 0.61 38.23 -7.93
C GLY A 107 -0.79 38.07 -8.54
N VAL A 108 -1.56 37.08 -8.05
CA VAL A 108 -2.86 36.68 -8.61
C VAL A 108 -4.00 37.64 -8.24
N PRO A 109 -5.06 37.75 -9.05
CA PRO A 109 -6.34 38.31 -8.62
C PRO A 109 -6.79 37.87 -7.23
N TRP A 110 -7.55 38.74 -6.56
CA TRP A 110 -7.94 38.56 -5.16
C TRP A 110 -8.75 37.28 -4.89
N ALA A 111 -9.61 36.84 -5.81
CA ALA A 111 -10.48 35.68 -5.61
C ALA A 111 -9.73 34.35 -5.42
N PRO A 112 -8.87 33.88 -6.36
CA PRO A 112 -8.08 32.65 -6.16
C PRO A 112 -7.09 32.78 -5.00
N ARG A 113 -6.58 33.98 -4.72
CA ARG A 113 -5.72 34.24 -3.55
C ARG A 113 -6.46 33.97 -2.23
N LEU A 114 -7.68 34.48 -2.10
CA LEU A 114 -8.54 34.20 -0.94
C LEU A 114 -8.93 32.72 -0.88
N GLY A 115 -9.19 32.08 -2.01
CA GLY A 115 -9.45 30.64 -2.08
C GLY A 115 -8.29 29.80 -1.54
N LEU A 116 -7.06 30.10 -1.97
CA LEU A 116 -5.85 29.42 -1.49
C LEU A 116 -5.60 29.68 0.01
N ALA A 117 -5.73 30.93 0.45
CA ALA A 117 -5.60 31.29 1.87
C ALA A 117 -6.67 30.59 2.75
N ALA A 118 -7.91 30.49 2.27
CA ALA A 118 -8.97 29.75 2.95
C ALA A 118 -8.65 28.25 3.03
N ALA A 119 -8.19 27.63 1.93
CA ALA A 119 -7.78 26.23 1.92
C ALA A 119 -6.65 25.95 2.92
N LEU A 120 -5.63 26.80 2.97
CA LEU A 120 -4.53 26.71 3.94
C LEU A 120 -5.02 26.87 5.39
N THR A 121 -5.97 27.78 5.62
CA THR A 121 -6.57 27.99 6.95
C THR A 121 -7.36 26.76 7.40
N VAL A 122 -8.09 26.10 6.48
CA VAL A 122 -8.77 24.83 6.76
C VAL A 122 -7.78 23.73 7.12
N LEU A 123 -6.69 23.58 6.36
CA LEU A 123 -5.63 22.61 6.67
C LEU A 123 -4.99 22.87 8.03
N TRP A 124 -4.75 24.14 8.37
CA TRP A 124 -4.25 24.55 9.67
C TRP A 124 -5.23 24.20 10.80
N ALA A 125 -6.52 24.52 10.64
CA ALA A 125 -7.56 24.18 11.61
C ALA A 125 -7.68 22.66 11.81
N LEU A 126 -7.60 21.85 10.75
CA LEU A 126 -7.59 20.39 10.85
C LEU A 126 -6.38 19.87 11.63
N ALA A 127 -5.19 20.43 11.43
CA ALA A 127 -4.00 20.08 12.19
C ALA A 127 -4.15 20.45 13.68
N LEU A 128 -4.73 21.62 13.99
CA LEU A 128 -4.99 22.04 15.37
C LEU A 128 -6.01 21.13 16.06
N LEU A 129 -7.10 20.76 15.38
CA LEU A 129 -8.09 19.82 15.91
C LEU A 129 -7.48 18.45 16.20
N ARG A 130 -6.57 17.99 15.34
CA ARG A 130 -5.83 16.74 15.53
C ARG A 130 -4.92 16.79 16.76
N LEU A 131 -4.12 17.84 16.91
CA LEU A 131 -3.22 18.01 18.06
C LEU A 131 -3.99 18.20 19.36
N ALA A 132 -5.12 18.92 19.33
CA ALA A 132 -5.96 19.14 20.50
C ALA A 132 -6.55 17.83 21.06
N ALA A 133 -6.79 16.83 20.20
CA ALA A 133 -7.29 15.52 20.61
C ALA A 133 -6.26 14.68 21.39
N GLN A 134 -4.95 14.94 21.23
CA GLN A 134 -3.89 14.15 21.86
C GLN A 134 -3.91 14.26 23.40
N GLY A 135 -4.24 15.43 23.95
CA GLY A 135 -4.29 15.66 25.40
C GLY A 135 -5.33 14.78 26.10
N PRO A 136 -6.62 14.89 25.73
CA PRO A 136 -7.67 14.04 26.30
C PRO A 136 -7.44 12.53 26.08
N GLN A 137 -6.83 12.14 24.95
CA GLN A 137 -6.43 10.74 24.72
C GLN A 137 -5.36 10.28 25.71
N ARG A 138 -4.34 11.11 25.92
CA ARG A 138 -3.27 10.84 26.87
C ARG A 138 -3.82 10.72 28.30
N GLU A 139 -4.73 11.62 28.69
CA GLU A 139 -5.39 11.59 30.00
C GLU A 139 -6.22 10.33 30.19
N ALA A 140 -7.01 9.93 29.18
CA ALA A 140 -7.80 8.70 29.25
C ALA A 140 -6.93 7.43 29.35
N ALA A 141 -5.82 7.38 28.61
CA ALA A 141 -4.87 6.27 28.68
C ALA A 141 -4.14 6.19 30.04
N LEU A 142 -3.75 7.35 30.60
CA LEU A 142 -3.17 7.42 31.94
C LEU A 142 -4.16 7.01 33.03
N ALA A 143 -5.43 7.41 32.89
CA ALA A 143 -6.49 7.02 33.80
C ALA A 143 -6.71 5.49 33.79
N ALA A 144 -6.70 4.86 32.61
CA ALA A 144 -6.80 3.41 32.47
C ALA A 144 -5.63 2.67 33.16
N ALA A 145 -4.42 3.23 33.09
CA ALA A 145 -3.24 2.64 33.74
C ALA A 145 -3.24 2.82 35.27
N GLN A 146 -4.11 3.68 35.82
CA GLN A 146 -4.28 3.93 37.26
C GLN A 146 -2.97 4.23 38.02
N GLY A 147 -2.01 4.87 37.34
CA GLY A 147 -0.71 5.24 37.92
C GLY A 147 0.32 4.10 38.03
N VAL A 148 0.02 2.91 37.53
CA VAL A 148 0.99 1.81 37.46
C VAL A 148 2.05 2.14 36.41
N THR A 149 3.31 2.20 36.81
CA THR A 149 4.45 2.48 35.91
C THR A 149 5.56 1.49 36.15
N VAL A 150 6.20 1.03 35.08
CA VAL A 150 7.22 -0.03 35.09
C VAL A 150 8.36 0.41 34.15
N PRO A 151 9.64 0.09 34.46
CA PRO A 151 10.71 0.23 33.47
C PRO A 151 10.42 -0.60 32.22
N LEU A 152 10.98 -0.19 31.08
CA LEU A 152 10.90 -1.00 29.86
C LEU A 152 11.63 -2.34 30.05
N PRO A 153 11.21 -3.40 29.32
CA PRO A 153 11.96 -4.66 29.26
C PRO A 153 13.40 -4.42 28.80
N GLU A 154 14.36 -5.16 29.36
CA GLU A 154 15.79 -4.99 29.07
C GLU A 154 16.12 -5.16 27.59
N ALA A 155 15.46 -6.12 26.91
CA ALA A 155 15.57 -6.32 25.46
C ALA A 155 15.26 -5.06 24.65
N ALA A 156 14.33 -4.21 25.12
CA ALA A 156 13.98 -2.95 24.44
C ALA A 156 15.02 -1.82 24.64
N GLY A 157 16.07 -2.07 25.44
CA GLY A 157 17.13 -1.11 25.80
C GLY A 157 18.17 -0.85 24.71
N GLY A 158 18.18 -1.62 23.63
CA GLY A 158 19.16 -1.54 22.53
C GLY A 158 19.29 -0.18 21.84
N ARG A 159 20.43 0.01 21.14
CA ARG A 159 20.78 1.26 20.43
C ARG A 159 19.67 1.69 19.45
N PRO A 160 19.42 3.00 19.31
CA PRO A 160 18.33 3.50 18.47
C PRO A 160 18.68 3.39 16.99
N GLU A 161 18.30 2.29 16.34
CA GLU A 161 18.24 2.23 14.87
C GLU A 161 17.14 3.17 14.31
N ARG A 162 16.19 3.54 15.18
CA ARG A 162 15.03 4.33 14.81
C ARG A 162 15.37 5.70 14.29
N GLY A 163 14.79 6.00 13.15
CA GLY A 163 14.98 7.24 12.44
C GLY A 163 16.31 7.33 11.69
N THR A 164 17.21 6.34 11.77
CA THR A 164 18.48 6.38 11.00
C THR A 164 18.22 6.26 9.51
N PHE A 165 17.39 5.28 9.10
CA PHE A 165 16.93 5.18 7.72
C PHE A 165 16.21 6.45 7.25
N LEU A 166 15.26 6.96 8.05
CA LEU A 166 14.53 8.20 7.73
C LEU A 166 15.46 9.42 7.67
N PHE A 167 16.48 9.47 8.51
CA PHE A 167 17.45 10.56 8.51
C PHE A 167 18.28 10.54 7.21
N GLY A 168 18.82 9.38 6.83
CA GLY A 168 19.54 9.21 5.57
C GLY A 168 18.65 9.53 4.36
N TRP A 169 17.44 8.99 4.31
CA TRP A 169 16.49 9.26 3.23
C TRP A 169 16.08 10.73 3.16
N GLY A 170 15.81 11.36 4.31
CA GLY A 170 15.47 12.78 4.39
C GLY A 170 16.59 13.68 3.88
N LEU A 171 17.85 13.33 4.18
CA LEU A 171 19.02 14.03 3.65
C LEU A 171 19.14 13.87 2.14
N VAL A 172 19.00 12.65 1.61
CA VAL A 172 19.03 12.36 0.17
C VAL A 172 17.95 13.16 -0.57
N VAL A 173 16.72 13.16 -0.07
CA VAL A 173 15.60 13.91 -0.68
C VAL A 173 15.84 15.43 -0.60
N ALA A 174 16.38 15.93 0.50
CA ALA A 174 16.70 17.34 0.65
C ALA A 174 17.78 17.79 -0.35
N VAL A 175 18.84 17.00 -0.51
CA VAL A 175 19.92 17.23 -1.49
C VAL A 175 19.40 17.15 -2.91
N ALA A 176 18.54 16.17 -3.22
CA ALA A 176 17.90 16.06 -4.53
C ALA A 176 17.06 17.32 -4.85
N GLY A 177 16.29 17.84 -3.89
CA GLY A 177 15.55 19.11 -4.05
C GLY A 177 16.48 20.30 -4.33
N GLY A 178 17.59 20.39 -3.61
CA GLY A 178 18.63 21.40 -3.85
C GLY A 178 19.27 21.30 -5.24
N ALA A 179 19.55 20.07 -5.71
CA ALA A 179 20.09 19.83 -7.05
C ALA A 179 19.09 20.19 -8.17
N VAL A 180 17.81 19.87 -7.99
CA VAL A 180 16.74 20.29 -8.92
C VAL A 180 16.66 21.80 -8.99
N TYR A 181 16.69 22.49 -7.84
CA TYR A 181 16.71 23.95 -7.79
C TYR A 181 17.96 24.54 -8.48
N ALA A 182 19.16 24.02 -8.18
CA ALA A 182 20.42 24.54 -8.72
C ALA A 182 20.55 24.32 -10.23
N THR A 183 19.96 23.24 -10.76
CA THR A 183 20.00 22.93 -12.19
C THR A 183 18.83 23.53 -12.97
N ALA A 184 17.84 24.15 -12.32
CA ALA A 184 16.64 24.67 -12.98
C ALA A 184 16.96 25.61 -14.17
N GLY A 185 17.98 26.46 -14.06
CA GLY A 185 18.42 27.35 -15.14
C GLY A 185 19.10 26.66 -16.34
N LEU A 186 19.42 25.37 -16.24
CA LEU A 186 19.92 24.56 -17.36
C LEU A 186 18.80 23.97 -18.22
N TRP A 187 17.58 23.93 -17.67
CA TRP A 187 16.40 23.32 -18.30
C TRP A 187 15.42 24.37 -18.84
N ASP A 188 15.92 25.59 -19.05
CA ASP A 188 15.18 26.83 -19.27
C ASP A 188 14.39 26.81 -20.60
N THR A 189 13.23 26.16 -20.61
CA THR A 189 12.20 26.37 -21.62
C THR A 189 11.39 27.63 -21.27
N PRO A 190 10.99 28.46 -22.26
CA PRO A 190 10.36 29.76 -22.01
C PRO A 190 9.04 29.71 -21.20
N GLY A 191 8.46 28.53 -20.98
CA GLY A 191 7.28 28.32 -20.12
C GLY A 191 7.55 27.95 -18.65
N ASP A 192 8.76 27.51 -18.28
CA ASP A 192 9.01 26.82 -16.99
C ASP A 192 9.98 27.58 -16.05
N ARG A 193 10.02 28.92 -16.14
CA ARG A 193 10.99 29.72 -15.35
C ARG A 193 10.79 29.67 -13.83
N GLN A 194 9.59 29.32 -13.36
CA GLN A 194 9.26 29.32 -11.93
C GLN A 194 8.73 27.97 -11.41
N GLY A 195 8.33 27.05 -12.29
CA GLY A 195 7.81 25.73 -11.93
C GLY A 195 8.89 24.82 -11.35
N ALA A 196 9.95 24.57 -12.10
CA ALA A 196 11.07 23.72 -11.66
C ALA A 196 11.75 24.19 -10.35
N PRO A 197 12.06 25.49 -10.14
CA PRO A 197 12.58 25.97 -8.86
C PRO A 197 11.61 25.74 -7.69
N ALA A 198 10.30 25.92 -7.90
CA ALA A 198 9.29 25.71 -6.86
C ALA A 198 9.16 24.24 -6.48
N ALA A 199 9.20 23.34 -7.47
CA ALA A 199 9.26 21.91 -7.26
C ALA A 199 10.51 21.49 -6.48
N GLY A 200 11.69 22.06 -6.80
CA GLY A 200 12.93 21.83 -6.06
C GLY A 200 12.85 22.25 -4.59
N TRP A 201 12.31 23.45 -4.31
CA TRP A 201 12.07 23.91 -2.93
C TRP A 201 11.06 23.04 -2.18
N CYS A 202 10.00 22.59 -2.86
CA CYS A 202 9.01 21.70 -2.28
C CYS A 202 9.64 20.35 -1.91
N LEU A 203 10.45 19.77 -2.80
CA LEU A 203 11.18 18.53 -2.56
C LEU A 203 12.18 18.68 -1.40
N ALA A 204 12.90 19.79 -1.33
CA ALA A 204 13.78 20.10 -0.20
C ALA A 204 12.99 20.21 1.12
N GLY A 205 11.84 20.88 1.10
CA GLY A 205 10.91 20.95 2.24
C GLY A 205 10.40 19.58 2.68
N LEU A 206 10.09 18.68 1.73
CA LEU A 206 9.75 17.29 2.05
C LEU A 206 10.91 16.55 2.71
N GLY A 207 12.14 16.70 2.21
CA GLY A 207 13.33 16.14 2.84
C GLY A 207 13.49 16.60 4.29
N LEU A 208 13.36 17.90 4.55
CA LEU A 208 13.35 18.47 5.90
C LEU A 208 12.25 17.90 6.80
N THR A 209 11.09 17.56 6.25
CA THR A 209 9.99 16.96 7.04
C THR A 209 10.25 15.51 7.42
N VAL A 210 10.95 14.77 6.57
CA VAL A 210 11.43 13.42 6.91
C VAL A 210 12.53 13.52 7.97
N LEU A 211 13.43 14.49 7.88
CA LEU A 211 14.44 14.75 8.94
C LEU A 211 13.78 15.12 10.28
N LEU A 212 12.78 16.00 10.26
CA LEU A 212 12.01 16.34 11.46
C LEU A 212 11.30 15.12 12.04
N THR A 213 10.77 14.24 11.18
CA THR A 213 10.21 12.95 11.61
C THR A 213 11.25 12.12 12.37
N ALA A 214 12.43 11.95 11.78
CA ALA A 214 13.50 11.16 12.37
C ALA A 214 13.91 11.72 13.74
N ALA A 215 14.05 13.05 13.84
CA ALA A 215 14.39 13.72 15.09
C ALA A 215 13.30 13.54 16.16
N LEU A 216 12.01 13.70 15.80
CA LEU A 216 10.90 13.50 16.73
C LEU A 216 10.76 12.05 17.17
N ALA A 217 10.93 11.08 16.25
CA ALA A 217 10.91 9.66 16.59
C ALA A 217 12.03 9.31 17.59
N ARG A 218 13.25 9.81 17.36
CA ARG A 218 14.37 9.64 18.30
C ARG A 218 14.09 10.27 19.66
N HIS A 219 13.55 11.49 19.67
CA HIS A 219 13.21 12.19 20.91
C HIS A 219 12.13 11.43 21.71
N ARG A 220 11.08 10.94 21.04
CA ARG A 220 10.02 10.16 21.71
C ARG A 220 10.52 8.80 22.19
N ALA A 221 11.34 8.11 21.40
CA ALA A 221 11.96 6.85 21.81
C ALA A 221 12.89 7.04 23.02
N ALA A 222 13.69 8.11 23.04
CA ALA A 222 14.50 8.47 24.20
C ALA A 222 13.64 8.77 25.43
N GLY A 223 12.52 9.47 25.25
CA GLY A 223 11.54 9.74 26.31
C GLY A 223 10.90 8.47 26.88
N LEU A 224 10.61 7.47 26.04
CA LEU A 224 10.09 6.17 26.48
C LEU A 224 11.10 5.41 27.36
N ARG A 225 12.39 5.54 27.07
CA ARG A 225 13.48 4.86 27.81
C ARG A 225 13.93 5.59 29.06
N GLY A 226 13.72 6.91 29.13
CA GLY A 226 14.27 7.75 30.19
C GLY A 226 13.58 7.65 31.55
N ALA A 227 12.40 7.05 31.64
CA ALA A 227 11.62 6.94 32.87
C ALA A 227 10.69 5.71 32.87
N PRO A 228 10.26 5.22 34.04
CA PRO A 228 9.20 4.23 34.13
C PRO A 228 7.94 4.70 33.38
N VAL A 229 7.38 3.82 32.55
CA VAL A 229 6.24 4.14 31.68
C VAL A 229 4.97 3.43 32.15
N PRO A 230 3.78 4.02 31.89
CA PRO A 230 2.51 3.36 32.16
C PRO A 230 2.38 2.04 31.41
N VAL A 231 1.78 1.05 32.06
CA VAL A 231 1.54 -0.29 31.47
C VAL A 231 0.07 -0.65 31.42
N LEU A 232 -0.35 -1.27 30.32
CA LEU A 232 -1.71 -1.73 30.10
C LEU A 232 -1.70 -3.11 29.45
N ARG A 233 -2.53 -4.02 29.94
CA ARG A 233 -2.72 -5.34 29.32
C ARG A 233 -3.75 -5.23 28.20
N VAL A 234 -3.40 -5.67 27.01
CA VAL A 234 -4.16 -5.51 25.76
C VAL A 234 -4.17 -6.81 24.96
N LEU A 235 -4.97 -6.87 23.91
CA LEU A 235 -4.83 -7.91 22.89
C LEU A 235 -4.25 -7.29 21.62
N VAL A 236 -3.35 -8.00 20.95
CA VAL A 236 -2.71 -7.59 19.71
C VAL A 236 -2.92 -8.63 18.63
N ARG A 237 -2.97 -8.16 17.38
CA ARG A 237 -3.03 -9.03 16.21
C ARG A 237 -2.40 -8.32 15.03
N GLU A 238 -1.55 -9.02 14.31
CA GLU A 238 -1.02 -8.56 13.02
C GLU A 238 -2.14 -8.57 11.96
N ASN A 239 -2.33 -7.45 11.26
CA ASN A 239 -3.27 -7.38 10.15
C ASN A 239 -2.62 -7.75 8.81
N ALA A 240 -3.42 -7.85 7.75
CA ALA A 240 -2.93 -8.15 6.40
C ALA A 240 -1.98 -7.08 5.81
N ASP A 241 -1.88 -5.89 6.43
CA ASP A 241 -0.93 -4.84 6.04
C ASP A 241 0.37 -4.90 6.87
N VAL A 242 0.60 -5.96 7.67
CA VAL A 242 1.76 -6.13 8.58
C VAL A 242 1.80 -5.05 9.69
N ASP A 243 0.68 -4.34 9.90
CA ASP A 243 0.52 -3.44 11.04
C ASP A 243 -0.08 -4.24 12.22
N THR A 244 0.47 -4.06 13.42
CA THR A 244 -0.12 -4.58 14.66
C THR A 244 -1.34 -3.75 15.06
N GLU A 245 -2.49 -4.41 15.12
CA GLU A 245 -3.74 -3.84 15.61
C GLU A 245 -3.93 -4.15 17.09
N VAL A 246 -4.24 -3.13 17.88
CA VAL A 246 -4.42 -3.27 19.33
C VAL A 246 -5.90 -3.21 19.70
N TYR A 247 -6.32 -4.10 20.57
CA TYR A 247 -7.69 -4.28 21.04
C TYR A 247 -7.76 -4.20 22.58
N ALA A 248 -8.96 -3.93 23.08
CA ALA A 248 -9.24 -4.03 24.51
C ALA A 248 -9.05 -5.48 24.99
N ALA A 249 -8.64 -5.66 26.24
CA ALA A 249 -8.35 -6.96 26.83
C ALA A 249 -9.57 -7.92 26.87
N ASP A 250 -10.77 -7.36 26.83
CA ASP A 250 -12.06 -8.08 26.82
C ASP A 250 -12.62 -8.31 25.40
N ASP A 251 -12.05 -7.72 24.35
CA ASP A 251 -12.46 -7.94 22.94
C ASP A 251 -11.78 -9.18 22.34
N VAL A 252 -12.06 -10.35 22.93
CA VAL A 252 -11.56 -11.66 22.47
C VAL A 252 -12.01 -12.02 21.05
N THR A 253 -12.95 -11.27 20.49
CA THR A 253 -13.44 -11.46 19.11
C THR A 253 -12.73 -10.56 18.09
N ALA A 254 -11.80 -9.72 18.54
CA ALA A 254 -11.04 -8.76 17.72
C ALA A 254 -11.93 -7.94 16.78
N ARG A 255 -13.03 -7.38 17.31
CA ARG A 255 -14.04 -6.63 16.53
C ARG A 255 -13.71 -5.16 16.39
N ARG A 256 -13.09 -4.55 17.41
CA ARG A 256 -12.89 -3.09 17.51
C ARG A 256 -11.43 -2.78 17.81
N PRO A 257 -10.56 -2.75 16.78
CA PRO A 257 -9.20 -2.25 16.97
C PRO A 257 -9.26 -0.78 17.40
N LEU A 258 -8.47 -0.43 18.41
CA LEU A 258 -8.35 0.91 18.98
C LEU A 258 -7.38 1.77 18.16
N PHE A 259 -6.24 1.20 17.81
CA PHE A 259 -5.21 1.84 17.00
C PHE A 259 -4.34 0.80 16.29
N THR A 260 -3.52 1.26 15.35
CA THR A 260 -2.53 0.44 14.65
C THR A 260 -1.13 1.02 14.85
N VAL A 261 -0.14 0.15 14.91
CA VAL A 261 1.29 0.46 15.04
C VAL A 261 2.06 -0.54 14.18
N ALA A 262 2.97 -0.06 13.34
CA ALA A 262 3.95 -0.95 12.72
C ALA A 262 4.95 -1.36 13.80
N THR A 263 5.09 -2.65 14.09
CA THR A 263 6.05 -3.19 15.06
C THR A 263 7.14 -3.97 14.34
N ARG A 264 8.25 -4.21 15.05
CA ARG A 264 9.31 -5.13 14.66
C ARG A 264 9.68 -5.92 15.91
N GLU A 265 9.83 -7.22 15.76
CA GLU A 265 10.30 -8.12 16.80
C GLU A 265 11.80 -7.87 17.05
N LEU A 266 12.22 -7.92 18.31
CA LEU A 266 13.64 -7.91 18.66
C LEU A 266 14.09 -9.35 18.83
N ASP A 267 14.99 -9.77 17.96
CA ASP A 267 15.66 -11.06 18.08
C ASP A 267 16.58 -11.02 19.31
N GLU A 268 16.45 -12.01 20.21
CA GLU A 268 17.27 -12.10 21.42
C GLU A 268 18.74 -12.45 21.11
N ASP A 269 19.03 -12.91 19.89
CA ASP A 269 20.35 -13.40 19.46
C ASP A 269 21.25 -12.32 18.82
N GLY A 270 20.79 -11.06 18.74
CA GLY A 270 21.56 -9.93 18.23
C GLY A 270 22.60 -9.39 19.20
N ASP A 271 23.53 -10.22 19.67
CA ASP A 271 24.83 -9.74 20.17
C ASP A 271 25.69 -9.35 18.96
N ASP A 272 25.30 -8.26 18.28
CA ASP A 272 26.11 -7.60 17.27
C ASP A 272 27.28 -6.86 17.97
N GLY A 273 28.22 -7.66 18.48
CA GLY A 273 29.59 -7.26 18.70
C GLY A 273 30.28 -7.09 17.36
N ASP A 274 30.15 -5.90 16.77
CA ASP A 274 31.12 -5.39 15.80
C ASP A 274 32.52 -5.44 16.43
N ASP A 275 33.40 -6.31 15.94
CA ASP A 275 34.84 -6.07 15.75
C ASP A 275 35.53 -7.31 15.10
N GLY A 276 35.54 -7.31 13.75
CA GLY A 276 36.57 -7.85 12.85
C GLY A 276 37.19 -9.23 13.07
N ASP A 277 36.93 -10.16 12.15
CA ASP A 277 37.98 -11.00 11.56
C ASP A 277 37.55 -11.49 10.16
N ASP A 278 38.43 -11.36 9.18
CA ASP A 278 38.28 -11.93 7.85
C ASP A 278 38.46 -13.46 7.97
N GLY A 279 37.35 -14.16 8.20
CA GLY A 279 37.30 -15.62 8.21
C GLY A 279 36.18 -16.11 7.31
N ASP A 280 36.55 -16.55 6.10
CA ASP A 280 35.70 -17.38 5.24
C ASP A 280 35.30 -18.66 6.02
N ASP A 281 34.13 -18.66 6.65
CA ASP A 281 33.45 -19.89 7.05
C ASP A 281 31.97 -19.82 6.63
N GLU A 282 31.61 -20.79 5.79
CA GLU A 282 30.31 -21.01 5.18
C GLU A 282 29.28 -21.48 6.22
N ASP A 283 28.57 -20.57 6.90
CA ASP A 283 27.30 -20.90 7.54
C ASP A 283 26.14 -20.38 6.67
N THR A 284 25.65 -21.26 5.80
CA THR A 284 24.59 -21.00 4.80
C THR A 284 23.23 -21.56 5.24
N SER A 285 22.99 -21.72 6.55
CA SER A 285 21.76 -22.35 7.05
C SER A 285 20.61 -21.38 7.37
N ASP A 286 20.88 -20.11 7.64
CA ASP A 286 19.82 -19.17 8.10
C ASP A 286 19.09 -18.46 6.94
N ASP A 287 19.75 -18.25 5.79
CA ASP A 287 19.13 -17.58 4.62
C ASP A 287 17.93 -18.36 4.02
N ALA A 288 17.86 -19.67 4.26
CA ALA A 288 16.81 -20.52 3.71
C ALA A 288 15.49 -20.40 4.48
N ASP A 289 15.57 -20.24 5.81
CA ASP A 289 14.41 -20.10 6.68
C ASP A 289 13.79 -18.70 6.52
N ASP A 290 14.62 -17.65 6.40
CA ASP A 290 14.19 -16.28 6.10
C ASP A 290 13.46 -16.17 4.75
N GLU A 291 13.95 -16.85 3.71
CA GLU A 291 13.28 -16.83 2.40
C GLU A 291 11.92 -17.55 2.46
N GLN A 292 11.80 -18.60 3.27
CA GLN A 292 10.55 -19.32 3.46
C GLN A 292 9.55 -18.51 4.29
N GLU A 293 9.99 -17.86 5.36
CA GLU A 293 9.16 -16.95 6.15
C GLU A 293 8.69 -15.76 5.31
N LEU A 294 9.59 -15.14 4.53
CA LEU A 294 9.24 -14.05 3.63
C LEU A 294 8.21 -14.50 2.58
N ARG A 295 8.35 -15.71 2.03
CA ARG A 295 7.35 -16.29 1.11
C ARG A 295 6.01 -16.52 1.81
N ASP A 296 6.01 -17.02 3.03
CA ASP A 296 4.79 -17.25 3.81
C ASP A 296 4.11 -15.92 4.20
N LEU A 297 4.87 -14.87 4.51
CA LEU A 297 4.38 -13.51 4.71
C LEU A 297 3.78 -12.92 3.42
N LEU A 298 4.46 -13.09 2.28
CA LEU A 298 3.95 -12.64 0.98
C LEU A 298 2.66 -13.39 0.62
N ASP A 299 2.59 -14.70 0.83
CA ASP A 299 1.39 -15.51 0.63
C ASP A 299 0.27 -15.09 1.60
N ARG A 300 0.59 -14.75 2.86
CA ARG A 300 -0.37 -14.21 3.86
C ARG A 300 -0.98 -12.89 3.40
N ILE A 301 -0.16 -11.97 2.90
CA ILE A 301 -0.59 -10.68 2.33
C ILE A 301 -1.48 -10.91 1.10
N ASP A 302 -1.07 -11.81 0.19
CA ASP A 302 -1.80 -12.13 -1.05
C ASP A 302 -3.16 -12.81 -0.79
N GLU A 303 -3.28 -13.49 0.34
CA GLU A 303 -4.49 -14.17 0.83
C GLU A 303 -5.29 -13.35 1.85
N GLU A 304 -4.87 -12.10 2.16
CA GLU A 304 -5.46 -11.21 3.17
C GLU A 304 -5.67 -11.91 4.55
N ARG A 305 -4.80 -12.85 4.91
CA ARG A 305 -4.90 -13.59 6.18
C ARG A 305 -4.37 -12.74 7.35
N THR A 306 -5.07 -12.78 8.48
CA THR A 306 -4.66 -12.08 9.72
C THR A 306 -3.97 -13.06 10.68
N GLY A 307 -2.99 -12.58 11.44
CA GLY A 307 -2.32 -13.37 12.48
C GLY A 307 -3.24 -13.77 13.66
N PRO A 308 -2.75 -14.61 14.58
CA PRO A 308 -3.48 -15.00 15.79
C PRO A 308 -3.72 -13.80 16.71
N LEU A 309 -4.72 -13.90 17.59
CA LEU A 309 -4.99 -12.89 18.61
C LEU A 309 -4.16 -13.21 19.86
N ARG A 310 -3.25 -12.33 20.24
CA ARG A 310 -2.24 -12.53 21.28
C ARG A 310 -2.47 -11.58 22.45
N GLU A 311 -2.31 -12.05 23.67
CA GLU A 311 -2.27 -11.19 24.85
C GLU A 311 -0.91 -10.48 24.93
N ALA A 312 -0.92 -9.19 25.23
CA ALA A 312 0.29 -8.39 25.33
C ALA A 312 0.22 -7.35 26.46
N VAL A 313 1.38 -6.91 26.91
CA VAL A 313 1.54 -5.74 27.79
C VAL A 313 2.06 -4.59 26.94
N LEU A 314 1.27 -3.51 26.88
CA LEU A 314 1.63 -2.25 26.25
C LEU A 314 2.41 -1.39 27.25
N TYR A 315 3.60 -0.95 26.85
CA TYR A 315 4.43 0.01 27.56
C TYR A 315 4.36 1.38 26.87
N GLY A 316 3.91 2.40 27.60
CA GLY A 316 3.76 3.77 27.11
C GLY A 316 2.33 4.30 27.20
N VAL A 317 2.12 5.55 26.77
CA VAL A 317 0.80 6.20 26.83
C VAL A 317 0.22 6.35 25.42
N PRO A 318 -0.69 5.46 25.00
CA PRO A 318 -1.24 5.48 23.65
C PRO A 318 -2.04 6.76 23.38
N HIS A 319 -1.61 7.52 22.38
CA HIS A 319 -2.32 8.65 21.79
C HIS A 319 -1.85 8.82 20.34
N ASP A 320 -2.55 9.60 19.52
CA ASP A 320 -2.13 9.83 18.13
C ASP A 320 -0.70 10.39 18.05
N GLY A 321 0.19 9.68 17.38
CA GLY A 321 1.62 10.04 17.29
C GLY A 321 2.51 9.46 18.39
N ALA A 322 1.97 8.74 19.38
CA ALA A 322 2.78 8.15 20.46
C ALA A 322 3.72 7.05 19.97
N GLU A 323 4.76 6.77 20.75
CA GLU A 323 5.60 5.57 20.61
C GLU A 323 5.19 4.57 21.70
N VAL A 324 5.22 3.27 21.37
CA VAL A 324 4.85 2.18 22.29
C VAL A 324 5.75 0.97 22.07
N VAL A 325 5.88 0.15 23.11
CA VAL A 325 6.53 -1.18 23.07
C VAL A 325 5.54 -2.21 23.58
N PHE A 326 5.55 -3.39 23.00
CA PHE A 326 4.73 -4.52 23.42
C PHE A 326 5.61 -5.65 23.91
N LEU A 327 5.17 -6.30 24.98
CA LEU A 327 5.60 -7.64 25.34
C LEU A 327 4.42 -8.56 25.06
N ALA A 328 4.47 -9.31 23.96
CA ALA A 328 3.36 -10.11 23.45
C ALA A 328 3.62 -11.61 23.65
N ALA A 329 2.56 -12.40 23.73
CA ALA A 329 2.69 -13.85 23.55
C ALA A 329 3.28 -14.13 22.16
N ALA A 330 3.97 -15.25 21.99
CA ALA A 330 4.46 -15.69 20.69
C ALA A 330 3.31 -15.98 19.70
N GLU A 331 3.63 -16.08 18.42
CA GLU A 331 2.67 -16.47 17.38
C GLU A 331 2.27 -17.95 17.50
N GLU A 332 3.16 -18.79 18.06
CA GLU A 332 2.90 -20.19 18.34
C GLU A 332 2.78 -20.47 19.86
N ASP A 333 2.00 -21.48 20.21
CA ASP A 333 1.77 -21.85 21.60
C ASP A 333 2.97 -22.61 22.18
N GLY A 334 3.46 -22.19 23.34
CA GLY A 334 4.61 -22.79 24.02
C GLY A 334 5.96 -22.09 23.76
N GLU A 335 6.01 -21.12 22.86
CA GLU A 335 7.18 -20.28 22.62
C GLU A 335 7.32 -19.15 23.66
N PRO A 336 8.54 -18.63 23.88
CA PRO A 336 8.77 -17.52 24.80
C PRO A 336 8.08 -16.23 24.31
N PRO A 337 7.68 -15.33 25.23
CA PRO A 337 7.04 -14.08 24.85
C PRO A 337 8.02 -13.17 24.08
N VAL A 338 7.53 -12.52 23.04
CA VAL A 338 8.32 -11.67 22.15
C VAL A 338 8.20 -10.20 22.52
N VAL A 339 9.31 -9.46 22.41
CA VAL A 339 9.33 -8.00 22.58
C VAL A 339 9.22 -7.33 21.22
N GLU A 340 8.08 -6.70 20.99
CA GLU A 340 7.77 -5.97 19.77
C GLU A 340 7.93 -4.46 19.99
N VAL A 341 8.82 -3.82 19.25
CA VAL A 341 9.05 -2.38 19.37
C VAL A 341 8.32 -1.69 18.21
N GLY A 342 7.49 -0.68 18.49
CA GLY A 342 6.70 0.03 17.45
C GLY A 342 7.53 0.94 16.52
N VAL A 343 7.91 0.50 15.32
CA VAL A 343 8.75 1.24 14.34
C VAL A 343 8.02 2.47 13.78
N GLY A 344 6.70 2.50 13.89
CA GLY A 344 5.85 3.63 13.55
C GLY A 344 5.09 4.20 14.75
N SER A 345 4.64 5.45 14.60
CA SER A 345 3.79 6.09 15.61
C SER A 345 2.40 5.46 15.69
N VAL A 346 1.80 5.45 16.88
CA VAL A 346 0.40 5.07 17.14
C VAL A 346 -0.57 5.83 16.23
N ARG A 347 -1.39 5.08 15.48
CA ARG A 347 -2.43 5.62 14.59
C ARG A 347 -3.81 5.15 15.03
N PRO A 348 -4.62 6.01 15.68
CA PRO A 348 -5.94 5.63 16.11
C PRO A 348 -6.89 5.21 14.98
N VAL A 349 -7.71 4.20 15.25
CA VAL A 349 -8.75 3.74 14.34
C VAL A 349 -10.05 4.46 14.66
N THR A 350 -10.49 5.32 13.74
CA THR A 350 -11.77 6.04 13.89
C THR A 350 -12.98 5.14 13.61
N GLU A 351 -14.14 5.46 14.21
CA GLU A 351 -15.41 4.77 13.90
C GLU A 351 -15.74 4.75 12.41
N TRP A 352 -15.37 5.81 11.68
CA TRP A 352 -15.57 5.90 10.24
C TRP A 352 -14.75 4.84 9.50
N THR A 353 -13.49 4.65 9.90
CA THR A 353 -12.62 3.61 9.35
C THR A 353 -13.21 2.23 9.59
N LEU A 354 -13.75 1.96 10.79
CA LEU A 354 -14.43 0.70 11.10
C LEU A 354 -15.67 0.48 10.20
N ARG A 355 -16.55 1.48 10.09
CA ARG A 355 -17.73 1.41 9.21
C ARG A 355 -17.35 1.16 7.76
N ARG A 356 -16.28 1.79 7.27
CA ARG A 356 -15.77 1.60 5.91
C ARG A 356 -15.20 0.19 5.72
N ARG A 357 -14.48 -0.35 6.71
CA ARG A 357 -13.98 -1.74 6.71
C ARG A 357 -15.14 -2.73 6.70
N ASP A 358 -16.15 -2.56 7.54
CA ASP A 358 -17.35 -3.40 7.55
C ASP A 358 -18.12 -3.36 6.24
N ALA A 359 -18.21 -2.18 5.61
CA ALA A 359 -18.82 -2.03 4.29
C ALA A 359 -17.97 -2.71 3.19
N LYS A 360 -16.64 -2.61 3.27
CA LYS A 360 -15.71 -3.31 2.36
C LYS A 360 -15.86 -4.82 2.52
N ARG A 361 -15.89 -5.34 3.75
CA ARG A 361 -16.07 -6.77 4.06
C ARG A 361 -17.40 -7.29 3.53
N ARG A 362 -18.51 -6.65 3.86
CA ARG A 362 -19.84 -7.00 3.33
C ARG A 362 -19.90 -6.94 1.81
N SER A 363 -19.25 -5.95 1.20
CA SER A 363 -19.14 -5.89 -0.26
C SER A 363 -18.25 -7.00 -0.83
N GLY A 364 -17.24 -7.48 -0.09
CA GLY A 364 -16.37 -8.60 -0.45
C GLY A 364 -17.14 -9.91 -0.41
N GLU A 365 -17.81 -10.21 0.71
CA GLU A 365 -18.68 -11.38 0.90
C GLU A 365 -19.76 -11.45 -0.18
N ALA A 366 -20.45 -10.33 -0.45
CA ALA A 366 -21.45 -10.27 -1.52
C ALA A 366 -20.85 -10.49 -2.92
N ARG A 367 -19.59 -10.08 -3.15
CA ARG A 367 -18.89 -10.35 -4.41
C ARG A 367 -18.53 -11.82 -4.52
N GLU A 368 -18.01 -12.42 -3.46
CA GLU A 368 -17.64 -13.82 -3.42
C GLU A 368 -18.85 -14.72 -3.64
N ALA A 369 -19.97 -14.46 -2.97
CA ALA A 369 -21.25 -15.15 -3.22
C ALA A 369 -21.69 -15.01 -4.68
N GLY A 370 -21.57 -13.80 -5.26
CA GLY A 370 -21.86 -13.58 -6.67
C GLY A 370 -20.88 -14.26 -7.63
N TYR A 371 -19.61 -14.44 -7.26
CA TYR A 371 -18.64 -15.21 -8.03
C TYR A 371 -18.95 -16.71 -7.97
N GLU A 372 -19.35 -17.21 -6.81
CA GLU A 372 -19.75 -18.60 -6.60
C GLU A 372 -20.99 -18.96 -7.43
N GLU A 373 -22.03 -18.13 -7.39
CA GLU A 373 -23.24 -18.30 -8.20
C GLU A 373 -22.90 -18.32 -9.70
N ARG A 374 -22.05 -17.40 -10.16
CA ARG A 374 -21.59 -17.36 -11.55
C ARG A 374 -20.76 -18.58 -11.93
N ARG A 375 -19.95 -19.11 -11.00
CA ARG A 375 -19.17 -20.33 -11.22
C ARG A 375 -20.09 -21.53 -11.44
N LEU A 376 -21.14 -21.65 -10.64
CA LEU A 376 -22.14 -22.72 -10.79
C LEU A 376 -22.85 -22.61 -12.15
N ALA A 377 -23.33 -21.41 -12.52
CA ALA A 377 -23.97 -21.17 -13.81
C ALA A 377 -23.02 -21.43 -15.02
N ALA A 378 -21.73 -21.13 -14.87
CA ALA A 378 -20.73 -21.43 -15.90
C ALA A 378 -20.47 -22.94 -16.01
N ALA A 379 -20.40 -23.65 -14.88
CA ALA A 379 -20.24 -25.11 -14.84
C ALA A 379 -21.41 -25.83 -15.52
N ASP A 380 -22.65 -25.39 -15.27
CA ASP A 380 -23.84 -25.96 -15.92
C ASP A 380 -23.81 -25.74 -17.43
N ARG A 381 -23.45 -24.53 -17.89
CA ARG A 381 -23.29 -24.25 -19.33
C ARG A 381 -22.21 -25.13 -19.96
N VAL A 382 -21.05 -25.28 -19.30
CA VAL A 382 -19.98 -26.13 -19.83
C VAL A 382 -20.45 -27.59 -19.88
N ARG A 383 -21.23 -28.05 -18.89
CA ARG A 383 -21.81 -29.39 -18.89
C ARG A 383 -22.73 -29.60 -20.10
N ASP A 384 -23.61 -28.65 -20.40
CA ASP A 384 -24.51 -28.70 -21.56
C ASP A 384 -23.75 -28.73 -22.90
N GLU A 385 -22.70 -27.91 -23.01
CA GLU A 385 -21.82 -27.84 -24.20
C GLU A 385 -20.99 -29.13 -24.39
N THR A 386 -20.54 -29.75 -23.29
CA THR A 386 -19.81 -31.01 -23.32
C THR A 386 -20.75 -32.19 -23.64
N ALA A 387 -21.94 -32.22 -23.05
CA ALA A 387 -22.94 -33.26 -23.28
C ALA A 387 -23.45 -33.27 -24.73
N SER A 388 -23.51 -32.10 -25.38
CA SER A 388 -23.84 -31.98 -26.80
C SER A 388 -22.68 -32.33 -27.74
N GLY A 389 -21.49 -32.64 -27.22
CA GLY A 389 -20.29 -32.94 -28.01
C GLY A 389 -19.76 -31.77 -28.84
N ALA A 390 -20.22 -30.55 -28.54
CA ALA A 390 -20.06 -29.39 -29.41
C ALA A 390 -18.64 -28.76 -29.36
N VAL A 391 -17.87 -29.00 -28.29
CA VAL A 391 -16.59 -28.30 -28.07
C VAL A 391 -15.46 -29.27 -27.76
N LYS A 392 -14.62 -29.57 -28.76
CA LYS A 392 -13.41 -30.39 -28.58
C LYS A 392 -12.25 -29.62 -27.94
N ILE A 393 -12.17 -28.30 -28.16
CA ILE A 393 -11.11 -27.40 -27.68
C ILE A 393 -11.75 -26.04 -27.38
N ARG A 394 -11.48 -25.45 -26.21
CA ARG A 394 -12.08 -24.18 -25.79
C ARG A 394 -11.07 -23.04 -25.89
N ARG A 395 -11.51 -21.87 -26.34
CA ARG A 395 -10.65 -20.72 -26.63
C ARG A 395 -11.25 -19.43 -26.11
N TRP A 396 -10.44 -18.63 -25.42
CA TRP A 396 -10.74 -17.27 -25.02
C TRP A 396 -9.72 -16.33 -25.63
N ARG A 397 -10.15 -15.11 -25.97
CA ARG A 397 -9.33 -14.10 -26.62
C ARG A 397 -9.68 -12.71 -26.11
N ALA A 398 -8.76 -11.77 -26.31
CA ALA A 398 -9.01 -10.35 -26.12
C ALA A 398 -10.33 -9.90 -26.73
N GLY A 399 -11.14 -9.24 -25.91
CA GLY A 399 -12.43 -8.71 -26.26
C GLY A 399 -12.34 -7.25 -26.69
N TRP A 400 -13.45 -6.71 -27.20
CA TRP A 400 -13.56 -5.28 -27.50
C TRP A 400 -13.15 -4.32 -26.36
N PRO A 401 -13.30 -4.63 -25.05
CA PRO A 401 -12.86 -3.74 -23.98
C PRO A 401 -11.34 -3.58 -23.95
N ASP A 402 -10.59 -4.64 -24.28
CA ASP A 402 -9.12 -4.60 -24.38
C ASP A 402 -8.69 -3.63 -25.49
N TRP A 403 -9.36 -3.67 -26.65
CA TRP A 403 -9.10 -2.76 -27.76
C TRP A 403 -9.45 -1.31 -27.43
N LEU A 404 -10.60 -1.08 -26.79
CA LEU A 404 -11.02 0.25 -26.38
C LEU A 404 -10.07 0.86 -25.35
N ALA A 405 -9.59 0.06 -24.39
CA ALA A 405 -8.61 0.49 -23.40
C ALA A 405 -7.34 1.04 -24.03
N VAL A 406 -6.82 0.33 -25.04
CA VAL A 406 -5.64 0.75 -25.78
C VAL A 406 -5.92 2.02 -26.59
N LEU A 407 -7.08 2.11 -27.23
CA LEU A 407 -7.48 3.31 -27.98
C LEU A 407 -7.58 4.54 -27.07
N VAL A 408 -8.16 4.40 -25.87
CA VAL A 408 -8.22 5.48 -24.88
C VAL A 408 -6.83 5.85 -24.37
N ALA A 409 -5.97 4.87 -24.10
CA ALA A 409 -4.59 5.15 -23.68
C ALA A 409 -3.81 5.89 -24.77
N LEU A 410 -3.97 5.52 -26.04
CA LEU A 410 -3.37 6.22 -27.19
C LEU A 410 -3.92 7.65 -27.34
N ALA A 411 -5.22 7.85 -27.20
CA ALA A 411 -5.83 9.18 -27.25
C ALA A 411 -5.35 10.07 -26.09
N TYR A 412 -5.21 9.51 -24.89
CA TYR A 412 -4.65 10.21 -23.73
C TYR A 412 -3.18 10.57 -23.95
N ALA A 413 -2.37 9.64 -24.45
CA ALA A 413 -0.97 9.91 -24.79
C ALA A 413 -0.84 11.01 -25.85
N ALA A 414 -1.71 11.03 -26.86
CA ALA A 414 -1.76 12.07 -27.88
C ALA A 414 -2.14 13.43 -27.30
N HIS A 415 -3.04 13.48 -26.32
CA HIS A 415 -3.41 14.73 -25.64
C HIS A 415 -2.26 15.30 -24.81
N PHE A 416 -1.48 14.45 -24.13
CA PHE A 416 -0.29 14.86 -23.39
C PHE A 416 0.91 15.17 -24.28
N TRP A 417 0.81 14.91 -25.58
CA TRP A 417 1.88 15.13 -26.55
C TRP A 417 2.08 16.60 -26.90
N GLU A 418 1.13 17.48 -26.57
CA GLU A 418 1.19 18.92 -26.87
C GLU A 418 2.16 19.70 -25.96
N ASP A 419 2.67 19.11 -24.88
CA ASP A 419 3.64 19.75 -23.99
C ASP A 419 5.07 19.70 -24.54
N THR A 420 5.63 20.88 -24.81
CA THR A 420 6.91 21.07 -25.49
C THR A 420 8.08 21.17 -24.49
N GLY A 421 8.74 20.04 -24.22
CA GLY A 421 9.95 19.99 -23.39
C GLY A 421 10.83 18.77 -23.69
N TRP A 422 12.09 18.78 -23.23
CA TRP A 422 13.05 17.67 -23.41
C TRP A 422 12.57 16.36 -22.74
N TRP A 423 11.76 16.50 -21.67
CA TRP A 423 11.03 15.41 -21.03
C TRP A 423 10.16 14.61 -22.00
N ARG A 424 9.69 15.22 -23.11
CA ARG A 424 8.96 14.52 -24.18
C ARG A 424 9.74 13.36 -24.76
N TYR A 425 11.05 13.49 -24.94
CA TYR A 425 11.87 12.40 -25.49
C TYR A 425 12.04 11.30 -24.44
N PHE A 426 12.34 11.66 -23.19
CA PHE A 426 12.52 10.68 -22.13
C PHE A 426 11.23 9.90 -21.82
N PHE A 427 10.12 10.61 -21.58
CA PHE A 427 8.83 9.98 -21.34
C PHE A 427 8.24 9.37 -22.60
N GLY A 428 8.44 9.96 -23.78
CA GLY A 428 7.93 9.44 -25.05
C GLY A 428 8.59 8.12 -25.44
N PHE A 429 9.92 8.04 -25.38
CA PHE A 429 10.64 6.78 -25.61
C PHE A 429 10.38 5.76 -24.49
N GLY A 430 10.33 6.20 -23.23
CA GLY A 430 9.99 5.34 -22.09
C GLY A 430 8.59 4.73 -22.22
N LEU A 431 7.59 5.56 -22.52
CA LEU A 431 6.21 5.14 -22.73
C LEU A 431 6.08 4.25 -23.98
N THR A 432 6.80 4.55 -25.05
CA THR A 432 6.85 3.71 -26.26
C THR A 432 7.43 2.34 -25.94
N LEU A 433 8.51 2.27 -25.16
CA LEU A 433 9.11 1.01 -24.76
C LEU A 433 8.15 0.20 -23.88
N ILE A 434 7.54 0.85 -22.87
CA ILE A 434 6.52 0.24 -22.01
C ILE A 434 5.34 -0.28 -22.86
N ALA A 435 4.86 0.52 -23.81
CA ALA A 435 3.79 0.17 -24.73
C ALA A 435 4.17 -1.04 -25.61
N ALA A 436 5.38 -1.05 -26.17
CA ALA A 436 5.89 -2.15 -27.00
C ALA A 436 6.01 -3.48 -26.21
N LEU A 437 6.25 -3.42 -24.90
CA LEU A 437 6.34 -4.59 -24.03
C LEU A 437 4.95 -5.05 -23.53
N LEU A 438 4.07 -4.13 -23.17
CA LEU A 438 2.80 -4.45 -22.49
C LEU A 438 1.60 -4.59 -23.44
N LEU A 439 1.50 -3.75 -24.48
CA LEU A 439 0.35 -3.74 -25.39
C LEU A 439 0.18 -5.05 -26.18
N PRO A 440 1.25 -5.71 -26.67
CA PRO A 440 1.07 -6.97 -27.40
C PRO A 440 0.39 -8.05 -26.55
N ARG A 441 0.78 -8.14 -25.27
CA ARG A 441 0.16 -9.06 -24.32
C ARG A 441 -1.30 -8.69 -24.07
N ARG A 442 -1.63 -7.41 -23.95
CA ARG A 442 -3.02 -6.95 -23.75
C ARG A 442 -3.92 -7.11 -24.98
N LEU A 443 -3.42 -6.83 -26.18
CA LEU A 443 -4.23 -6.86 -27.42
C LEU A 443 -4.43 -8.26 -27.98
N ALA A 444 -3.47 -9.15 -27.76
CA ALA A 444 -3.45 -10.46 -28.39
C ALA A 444 -3.56 -11.61 -27.39
N TRP A 445 -3.86 -11.37 -26.11
CA TRP A 445 -4.00 -12.46 -25.13
C TRP A 445 -5.00 -13.51 -25.63
N ARG A 446 -4.61 -14.77 -25.47
CA ARG A 446 -5.37 -15.93 -25.88
C ARG A 446 -5.08 -17.06 -24.92
N VAL A 447 -6.14 -17.59 -24.33
CA VAL A 447 -6.09 -18.79 -23.50
C VAL A 447 -6.76 -19.91 -24.29
N THR A 448 -6.11 -21.06 -24.39
CA THR A 448 -6.68 -22.26 -25.03
C THR A 448 -6.66 -23.39 -24.01
N ALA A 449 -7.81 -24.03 -23.79
CA ALA A 449 -7.92 -25.20 -22.92
C ALA A 449 -8.02 -26.46 -23.77
N ASP A 450 -7.21 -27.46 -23.41
CA ASP A 450 -7.23 -28.81 -23.96
C ASP A 450 -7.18 -29.89 -22.87
N SER A 451 -7.04 -31.15 -23.27
CA SER A 451 -6.99 -32.28 -22.33
C SER A 451 -5.76 -32.25 -21.42
N GLU A 452 -4.66 -31.67 -21.86
CA GLU A 452 -3.39 -31.64 -21.12
C GLU A 452 -3.31 -30.43 -20.16
N GLY A 453 -3.91 -29.31 -20.53
CA GLY A 453 -3.87 -28.12 -19.68
C GLY A 453 -4.40 -26.85 -20.33
N LEU A 454 -3.88 -25.74 -19.84
CA LEU A 454 -4.10 -24.40 -20.38
C LEU A 454 -2.87 -23.93 -21.15
N TRP A 455 -3.08 -23.41 -22.34
CA TRP A 455 -2.05 -22.76 -23.14
C TRP A 455 -2.26 -21.26 -23.13
N PHE A 456 -1.19 -20.55 -22.77
CA PHE A 456 -1.12 -19.09 -22.78
C PHE A 456 -0.16 -18.65 -23.87
N ASN A 457 -0.50 -17.58 -24.56
CA ASN A 457 0.47 -16.88 -25.39
C ASN A 457 1.42 -16.05 -24.51
N GLY A 458 2.70 -16.44 -24.47
CA GLY A 458 3.75 -15.62 -23.89
C GLY A 458 4.32 -14.62 -24.91
N PHE A 459 5.13 -13.69 -24.41
CA PHE A 459 5.78 -12.70 -25.26
C PHE A 459 6.71 -13.34 -26.29
N ARG A 460 7.54 -14.29 -25.84
CA ARG A 460 8.50 -15.04 -26.68
C ARG A 460 7.96 -16.38 -27.17
N GLU A 461 7.27 -17.14 -26.31
CA GLU A 461 6.79 -18.49 -26.63
C GLU A 461 5.43 -18.78 -25.99
N ALA A 462 4.71 -19.77 -26.51
CA ALA A 462 3.49 -20.25 -25.86
C ALA A 462 3.87 -21.08 -24.61
N ARG A 463 3.23 -20.81 -23.49
CA ARG A 463 3.46 -21.52 -22.22
C ARG A 463 2.29 -22.45 -21.93
N GLN A 464 2.59 -23.69 -21.53
CA GLN A 464 1.60 -24.67 -21.07
C GLN A 464 1.56 -24.68 -19.55
N LEU A 465 0.36 -24.69 -18.98
CA LEU A 465 0.12 -24.96 -17.56
C LEU A 465 -0.78 -26.19 -17.45
N PRO A 466 -0.22 -27.34 -17.02
CA PRO A 466 -0.98 -28.56 -16.78
C PRO A 466 -2.10 -28.36 -15.75
N TRP A 467 -3.23 -29.06 -15.91
CA TRP A 467 -4.41 -28.90 -15.04
C TRP A 467 -4.12 -29.17 -13.55
N ASP A 468 -3.21 -30.10 -13.24
CA ASP A 468 -2.79 -30.51 -11.90
C ASP A 468 -1.93 -29.44 -11.20
N GLN A 469 -1.26 -28.59 -11.98
CA GLN A 469 -0.37 -27.53 -11.50
C GLN A 469 -1.09 -26.20 -11.26
N ILE A 470 -2.35 -26.06 -11.65
CA ILE A 470 -3.12 -24.84 -11.38
C ILE A 470 -3.37 -24.73 -9.86
N ARG A 471 -2.92 -23.62 -9.26
CA ARG A 471 -3.19 -23.27 -7.84
C ARG A 471 -4.48 -22.48 -7.75
N VAL A 472 -4.57 -21.36 -8.46
CA VAL A 472 -5.69 -20.43 -8.41
C VAL A 472 -5.95 -19.82 -9.79
N VAL A 473 -7.23 -19.68 -10.14
CA VAL A 473 -7.69 -18.85 -11.27
C VAL A 473 -8.67 -17.83 -10.71
N ARG A 474 -8.26 -16.56 -10.61
CA ARG A 474 -9.08 -15.49 -10.01
C ARG A 474 -9.15 -14.26 -10.90
N THR A 475 -10.31 -13.62 -10.94
CA THR A 475 -10.39 -12.22 -11.39
C THR A 475 -10.24 -11.30 -10.19
N SER A 476 -9.07 -10.68 -10.03
CA SER A 476 -8.87 -9.62 -9.04
C SER A 476 -9.12 -8.27 -9.69
N GLY A 477 -10.29 -7.68 -9.44
CA GLY A 477 -10.63 -6.37 -9.99
C GLY A 477 -10.66 -6.35 -11.51
N ALA A 478 -9.67 -5.70 -12.12
CA ALA A 478 -9.46 -5.50 -13.56
C ALA A 478 -8.58 -6.59 -14.20
N GLU A 479 -8.17 -7.59 -13.41
CA GLU A 479 -7.09 -8.49 -13.77
C GLU A 479 -7.58 -9.93 -13.81
N LEU A 480 -7.13 -10.69 -14.81
CA LEU A 480 -7.24 -12.14 -14.84
C LEU A 480 -5.88 -12.72 -14.42
N LYS A 481 -5.82 -13.32 -13.22
CA LYS A 481 -4.63 -13.97 -12.66
C LYS A 481 -4.81 -15.48 -12.73
N VAL A 482 -3.86 -16.15 -13.38
CA VAL A 482 -3.73 -17.62 -13.34
C VAL A 482 -2.37 -17.96 -12.74
N ASP A 483 -2.41 -18.73 -11.66
CA ASP A 483 -1.25 -19.04 -10.86
C ASP A 483 -0.99 -20.55 -10.76
N ALA A 484 0.28 -20.91 -10.64
CA ALA A 484 0.78 -22.27 -10.67
C ALA A 484 1.35 -22.69 -9.30
N LYS A 485 1.29 -23.97 -8.98
CA LYS A 485 1.87 -24.54 -7.75
C LYS A 485 3.40 -24.63 -7.77
N ARG A 486 4.04 -24.46 -8.93
CA ARG A 486 5.48 -24.68 -9.12
C ARG A 486 6.16 -23.36 -9.47
N ALA A 487 7.26 -23.07 -8.78
CA ALA A 487 8.07 -21.85 -8.97
C ALA A 487 8.56 -21.61 -10.41
N SER A 488 8.57 -22.65 -11.26
CA SER A 488 9.04 -22.55 -12.65
C SER A 488 8.07 -21.85 -13.61
N PHE A 489 6.84 -21.51 -13.18
CA PHE A 489 5.87 -20.79 -14.00
C PHE A 489 5.62 -19.40 -13.41
N ASP A 490 6.17 -18.35 -14.05
CA ASP A 490 5.85 -16.98 -13.67
C ASP A 490 4.34 -16.74 -13.79
N GLU A 491 3.78 -16.08 -12.78
CA GLU A 491 2.39 -15.66 -12.72
C GLU A 491 1.89 -15.08 -14.07
N TRP A 492 0.80 -15.65 -14.59
CA TRP A 492 0.18 -15.12 -15.80
C TRP A 492 -0.93 -14.14 -15.44
N THR A 493 -0.64 -12.85 -15.58
CA THR A 493 -1.60 -11.75 -15.44
C THR A 493 -1.92 -11.07 -16.76
N VAL A 494 -3.18 -10.65 -16.91
CA VAL A 494 -3.59 -9.69 -17.94
C VAL A 494 -4.53 -8.68 -17.30
N HIS A 495 -4.35 -7.40 -17.65
CA HIS A 495 -5.11 -6.28 -17.12
C HIS A 495 -6.02 -5.67 -18.19
N THR A 496 -7.27 -5.41 -17.83
CA THR A 496 -8.23 -4.66 -18.66
C THR A 496 -8.97 -3.66 -17.79
N PRO A 497 -9.03 -2.37 -18.18
CA PRO A 497 -9.85 -1.42 -17.46
C PRO A 497 -11.31 -1.86 -17.46
N ARG A 498 -11.94 -1.81 -16.29
CA ARG A 498 -13.32 -2.23 -16.10
C ARG A 498 -14.22 -1.04 -15.86
N TRP A 499 -15.35 -1.02 -16.56
CA TRP A 499 -16.40 -0.02 -16.37
C TRP A 499 -17.59 -0.65 -15.66
N ARG A 500 -17.41 -0.96 -14.37
CA ARG A 500 -18.40 -1.66 -13.52
C ARG A 500 -19.79 -1.00 -13.49
N TRP A 501 -19.89 0.30 -13.72
CA TRP A 501 -21.19 0.98 -13.82
C TRP A 501 -21.90 0.63 -15.13
N LEU A 502 -21.17 0.64 -16.26
CA LEU A 502 -21.71 0.31 -17.57
C LEU A 502 -22.04 -1.18 -17.67
N GLU A 503 -21.17 -2.05 -17.15
CA GLU A 503 -21.38 -3.50 -17.05
C GLU A 503 -22.67 -3.82 -16.27
N ARG A 504 -22.87 -3.20 -15.10
CA ARG A 504 -24.09 -3.35 -14.30
C ARG A 504 -25.33 -2.81 -15.00
N ARG A 505 -25.23 -1.67 -15.68
CA ARG A 505 -26.36 -1.04 -16.37
C ARG A 505 -26.80 -1.83 -17.61
N LEU A 506 -25.85 -2.43 -18.33
CA LEU A 506 -26.11 -3.21 -19.53
C LEU A 506 -26.36 -4.70 -19.25
N GLY A 507 -26.15 -5.17 -18.01
CA GLY A 507 -26.26 -6.58 -17.65
C GLY A 507 -25.21 -7.46 -18.34
N VAL A 508 -24.14 -6.88 -18.88
CA VAL A 508 -23.12 -7.60 -19.65
C VAL A 508 -22.01 -8.06 -18.71
N MET A 509 -21.73 -9.37 -18.73
CA MET A 509 -20.64 -9.97 -17.97
C MET A 509 -19.29 -9.66 -18.64
N HIS A 510 -18.30 -9.22 -17.84
CA HIS A 510 -16.96 -8.96 -18.37
C HIS A 510 -16.34 -10.26 -18.89
N PRO A 511 -15.69 -10.26 -20.08
CA PRO A 511 -15.11 -11.47 -20.68
C PRO A 511 -14.19 -12.24 -19.73
N TYR A 512 -13.44 -11.53 -18.87
CA TYR A 512 -12.49 -12.14 -17.94
C TYR A 512 -13.18 -12.90 -16.81
N GLU A 513 -14.31 -12.40 -16.30
CA GLU A 513 -15.07 -13.09 -15.25
C GLU A 513 -15.66 -14.39 -15.79
N ARG A 514 -16.14 -14.35 -17.05
CA ARG A 514 -16.59 -15.54 -17.75
C ARG A 514 -15.44 -16.54 -17.94
N THR A 515 -14.29 -16.09 -18.44
CA THR A 515 -13.12 -16.96 -18.64
C THR A 515 -12.65 -17.58 -17.33
N ALA A 516 -12.53 -16.82 -16.24
CA ALA A 516 -12.13 -17.35 -14.95
C ALA A 516 -13.16 -18.35 -14.39
N ALA A 517 -14.45 -18.06 -14.48
CA ALA A 517 -15.50 -18.95 -14.00
C ALA A 517 -15.50 -20.29 -14.75
N GLU A 518 -15.37 -20.26 -16.09
CA GLU A 518 -15.31 -21.45 -16.93
C GLU A 518 -14.04 -22.28 -16.64
N ILE A 519 -12.86 -21.65 -16.58
CA ILE A 519 -11.60 -22.33 -16.26
C ILE A 519 -11.65 -22.94 -14.86
N THR A 520 -12.14 -22.21 -13.86
CA THR A 520 -12.26 -22.71 -12.48
C THR A 520 -13.22 -23.89 -12.41
N ALA A 521 -14.33 -23.86 -13.17
CA ALA A 521 -15.26 -24.98 -13.25
C ALA A 521 -14.61 -26.25 -13.82
N MET A 522 -13.81 -26.14 -14.91
CA MET A 522 -13.09 -27.27 -15.51
C MET A 522 -11.92 -27.77 -14.65
N TRP A 523 -11.28 -26.87 -13.91
CA TRP A 523 -10.22 -27.24 -12.98
C TRP A 523 -10.77 -28.10 -11.83
N ARG A 524 -11.86 -27.64 -11.17
CA ARG A 524 -12.51 -28.34 -10.06
C ARG A 524 -13.29 -29.59 -10.47
N ASN A 525 -13.86 -29.62 -11.69
CA ASN A 525 -14.61 -30.77 -12.21
C ASN A 525 -13.88 -31.34 -13.44
N PRO A 526 -13.04 -32.38 -13.26
CA PRO A 526 -12.26 -32.95 -14.35
C PRO A 526 -13.10 -33.46 -15.53
N GLU A 527 -14.34 -33.87 -15.28
CA GLU A 527 -15.29 -34.33 -16.30
C GLU A 527 -15.70 -33.23 -17.29
N LEU A 528 -15.52 -31.96 -16.93
CA LEU A 528 -15.83 -30.81 -17.79
C LEU A 528 -14.67 -30.42 -18.70
N ARG A 529 -13.51 -31.10 -18.60
CA ARG A 529 -12.31 -30.75 -19.37
C ARG A 529 -12.48 -31.14 -20.85
N PRO A 530 -11.92 -30.35 -21.80
CA PRO A 530 -11.94 -30.72 -23.20
C PRO A 530 -11.17 -32.01 -23.46
N LEU A 531 -11.68 -32.88 -24.35
CA LEU A 531 -11.04 -34.15 -24.70
C LEU A 531 -10.05 -34.05 -25.86
N GLY A 532 -10.10 -32.97 -26.64
CA GLY A 532 -9.23 -32.76 -27.79
C GLY A 532 -7.84 -32.24 -27.38
N VAL A 533 -6.81 -32.63 -28.13
CA VAL A 533 -5.44 -32.11 -27.99
C VAL A 533 -5.23 -30.94 -28.95
N SER A 534 -4.63 -29.85 -28.49
CA SER A 534 -4.37 -28.67 -29.34
C SER A 534 -3.18 -28.87 -30.28
N ASP A 535 -3.33 -28.56 -31.58
CA ASP A 535 -2.20 -28.47 -32.51
C ASP A 535 -1.32 -27.23 -32.24
N ALA A 536 -0.09 -27.20 -32.76
CA ALA A 536 0.84 -26.07 -32.63
C ALA A 536 0.27 -24.72 -33.08
N ARG A 537 -0.62 -24.69 -34.10
CA ARG A 537 -1.31 -23.46 -34.54
C ARG A 537 -2.36 -22.96 -33.54
N GLN A 538 -2.82 -23.85 -32.66
CA GLN A 538 -3.92 -23.61 -31.72
C GLN A 538 -3.42 -23.21 -30.34
N ARG A 539 -2.21 -23.64 -29.96
CA ARG A 539 -1.50 -23.34 -28.68
C ARG A 539 -1.11 -21.88 -28.48
N GLY A 540 -1.25 -21.04 -29.51
CA GLY A 540 -0.92 -19.61 -29.48
C GLY A 540 0.36 -19.29 -30.26
N ARG A 541 0.60 -17.99 -30.49
CA ARG A 541 1.81 -17.49 -31.17
C ARG A 541 2.52 -16.50 -30.27
N ALA A 542 3.84 -16.40 -30.44
CA ALA A 542 4.63 -15.36 -29.82
C ALA A 542 4.13 -13.97 -30.24
N VAL A 543 3.95 -13.07 -29.27
CA VAL A 543 3.41 -11.71 -29.53
C VAL A 543 4.50 -10.65 -29.72
N TRP A 544 5.79 -11.00 -29.56
CA TRP A 544 6.91 -10.07 -29.79
C TRP A 544 6.90 -9.35 -31.15
N PRO A 545 6.45 -9.94 -32.29
CA PRO A 545 6.45 -9.22 -33.56
C PRO A 545 5.55 -7.98 -33.52
N LEU A 546 4.43 -8.05 -32.78
CA LEU A 546 3.55 -6.91 -32.56
C LEU A 546 4.23 -5.84 -31.68
N GLY A 547 5.02 -6.26 -30.70
CA GLY A 547 5.82 -5.34 -29.87
C GLY A 547 6.84 -4.57 -30.69
N VAL A 548 7.53 -5.23 -31.63
CA VAL A 548 8.47 -4.56 -32.54
C VAL A 548 7.77 -3.52 -33.42
N VAL A 549 6.60 -3.86 -33.99
CA VAL A 549 5.83 -2.89 -34.79
C VAL A 549 5.42 -1.68 -33.95
N ILE A 550 4.92 -1.89 -32.73
CA ILE A 550 4.53 -0.81 -31.81
C ILE A 550 5.74 0.06 -31.45
N GLY A 551 6.89 -0.56 -31.14
CA GLY A 551 8.12 0.14 -30.80
C GLY A 551 8.63 1.01 -31.95
N VAL A 552 8.65 0.47 -33.18
CA VAL A 552 9.09 1.23 -34.38
C VAL A 552 8.15 2.39 -34.67
N VAL A 553 6.84 2.18 -34.64
CA VAL A 553 5.84 3.23 -34.88
C VAL A 553 5.89 4.30 -33.79
N GLY A 554 6.00 3.91 -32.52
CA GLY A 554 6.10 4.85 -31.41
C GLY A 554 7.40 5.65 -31.44
N ALA A 555 8.54 5.02 -31.75
CA ALA A 555 9.82 5.72 -31.88
C ALA A 555 9.78 6.73 -33.06
N ALA A 556 9.17 6.34 -34.18
CA ALA A 556 8.94 7.25 -35.31
C ALA A 556 8.02 8.42 -34.90
N ALA A 557 6.96 8.17 -34.13
CA ALA A 557 6.09 9.21 -33.60
C ALA A 557 6.86 10.20 -32.70
N VAL A 558 7.65 9.71 -31.73
CA VAL A 558 8.50 10.55 -30.85
C VAL A 558 9.49 11.40 -31.64
N THR A 559 10.00 10.89 -32.75
CA THR A 559 11.07 11.54 -33.52
C THR A 559 10.55 12.52 -34.56
N PHE A 560 9.43 12.19 -35.23
CA PHE A 560 8.98 12.88 -36.43
C PHE A 560 7.68 13.68 -36.25
N LEU A 561 6.92 13.46 -35.18
CA LEU A 561 5.75 14.30 -34.90
C LEU A 561 6.19 15.56 -34.12
N PRO A 562 5.82 16.76 -34.61
CA PRO A 562 6.24 18.04 -34.05
C PRO A 562 5.76 18.25 -32.62
#